data_AF-A0AA38L3H2-F1
#
_entry.id   AF-A0AA38L3H2-F1
#
_cell.length_a   1.000
_cell.length_b   1.000
_cell.length_c   1.000
_cell.angle_alpha   90.00
_cell.angle_beta   90.00
_cell.angle_gamma   90.00
#
_symmetry.space_group_name_H-M   'P 1'
#
loop_
_entity.id
_entity.type
_entity.pdbx_description
1 polymer ?
#
loop_
_entity_poly.entity_id
_entity_poly.type
_entity_poly.pdbx_seq_one_letter_code
_entity_poly.pdbx_strand_id
1 'polypeptide(L)'
;MDDNLEQPHAEPKVQAGDDLEEGEQSSGDEDEGLDWTKLMPKASRPIIPKRGDKEFEPSKQGGSGLQQHILQRARNAMFEALRADRTISNKSISYGTWHPSLARVSVTVSRGTAMGSIGHTVPRETTISNGILKTQKRLELLPEEAIYLIERGSLMCWKESGMEYPNDGTFESVSGSPMTVQQAYSVMIGQEDLTMDRYQVYAYLKRLGYTVTRTKPPSPFYPIASPYPPSLTTLPSSISFMRRISALFASCISKIFSFFFPNSFNWWRPLQISKWLRVDKNYGFIFRSLRFIPSGHKIPIYTSPETKLPPSPYEPFFNLYKPPTPFRKSAPPPPDYQMVVVNARTTPMPSLRELTAIYDQAPELSPPQRRVRNPPQIQGVSYKKSTGTSDSNILVDSQAKPADHSTTSPSQSSTMPSFLSGLPSWLYPRTAPPPPKPERKPNPFAVLRQGKKTAIIATVDAGTINIFRFAQGAFEAGPWF
;
A
#
# COMPACT_ATOMS: atom_id res chain seq x y z
N MET A 1 -71.14 18.09 -0.45
CA MET A 1 -70.15 18.70 -1.35
C MET A 1 -68.92 17.81 -1.30
N ASP A 2 -68.86 16.91 -2.28
CA ASP A 2 -67.72 16.16 -2.82
C ASP A 2 -66.58 15.66 -1.91
N ASP A 3 -66.82 14.50 -1.26
CA ASP A 3 -65.79 13.62 -0.66
C ASP A 3 -64.86 12.95 -1.71
N ASN A 4 -65.05 13.23 -3.00
CA ASN A 4 -64.22 12.70 -4.10
C ASN A 4 -62.88 13.44 -4.27
N LEU A 5 -62.61 14.47 -3.47
CA LEU A 5 -61.36 15.26 -3.51
C LEU A 5 -60.27 14.75 -2.54
N GLU A 6 -60.58 13.81 -1.66
CA GLU A 6 -59.62 13.28 -0.67
C GLU A 6 -58.80 12.07 -1.14
N GLN A 7 -59.16 11.47 -2.28
CA GLN A 7 -58.35 10.42 -2.89
C GLN A 7 -57.41 11.03 -3.94
N PRO A 8 -56.09 10.79 -3.86
CA PRO A 8 -55.15 11.27 -4.87
C PRO A 8 -55.36 10.51 -6.19
N HIS A 9 -56.24 11.01 -7.06
CA HIS A 9 -56.44 10.54 -8.43
C HIS A 9 -55.46 11.20 -9.43
N ALA A 10 -54.28 11.61 -8.98
CA ALA A 10 -53.23 12.03 -9.89
C ALA A 10 -52.40 10.80 -10.29
N GLU A 11 -52.82 10.09 -11.33
CA GLU A 11 -51.85 9.31 -12.11
C GLU A 11 -50.79 10.30 -12.61
N PRO A 12 -49.49 10.04 -12.34
CA PRO A 12 -48.45 10.95 -12.79
C PRO A 12 -48.46 10.98 -14.32
N LYS A 13 -48.58 12.18 -14.90
CA LYS A 13 -48.31 12.40 -16.33
C LYS A 13 -46.91 11.86 -16.62
N VAL A 14 -46.85 10.75 -17.36
CA VAL A 14 -45.60 10.28 -17.97
C VAL A 14 -45.25 11.31 -19.04
N GLN A 15 -44.42 12.29 -18.70
CA GLN A 15 -43.74 13.10 -19.71
C GLN A 15 -42.70 12.19 -20.37
N ALA A 16 -43.04 11.73 -21.56
CA ALA A 16 -42.09 11.12 -22.46
C ALA A 16 -41.16 12.23 -22.99
N GLY A 17 -39.87 12.13 -22.64
CA GLY A 17 -38.80 12.92 -23.24
C GLY A 17 -38.72 14.34 -22.71
N ASP A 18 -37.85 14.55 -21.72
CA ASP A 18 -36.88 15.64 -21.77
C ASP A 18 -35.77 15.35 -20.75
N ASP A 19 -34.53 15.39 -21.24
CA ASP A 19 -33.32 15.29 -20.45
C ASP A 19 -33.21 16.50 -19.53
N LEU A 20 -33.81 16.41 -18.34
CA LEU A 20 -33.50 17.32 -17.26
C LEU A 20 -32.11 16.92 -16.70
N GLU A 21 -31.10 17.63 -17.18
CA GLU A 21 -29.82 17.80 -16.47
C GLU A 21 -30.14 18.29 -15.05
N GLU A 22 -30.22 17.37 -14.09
CA GLU A 22 -30.25 17.71 -12.67
C GLU A 22 -28.89 18.34 -12.33
N GLY A 23 -28.86 19.67 -12.29
CA GLY A 23 -27.70 20.44 -11.90
C GLY A 23 -27.15 19.99 -10.56
N GLU A 24 -25.93 19.44 -10.59
CA GLU A 24 -25.06 19.11 -9.45
C GLU A 24 -24.59 20.35 -8.67
N GLN A 25 -25.51 21.25 -8.32
CA GLN A 25 -25.23 22.43 -7.49
C GLN A 25 -26.28 22.55 -6.39
N SER A 26 -26.30 21.57 -5.48
CA SER A 26 -26.97 21.67 -4.19
C SER A 26 -25.92 21.50 -3.09
N SER A 27 -25.62 22.57 -2.36
CA SER A 27 -24.63 22.58 -1.27
C SER A 27 -25.24 22.14 0.08
N GLY A 28 -26.28 21.30 0.05
CA GLY A 28 -27.05 20.88 1.23
C GLY A 28 -27.13 19.38 1.46
N ASP A 29 -26.40 18.59 0.67
CA ASP A 29 -26.57 17.13 0.57
C ASP A 29 -25.84 16.34 1.69
N GLU A 30 -25.21 17.00 2.66
CA GLU A 30 -24.41 16.32 3.69
C GLU A 30 -25.25 15.64 4.79
N ASP A 31 -26.55 15.94 4.90
CA ASP A 31 -27.41 15.48 6.02
C ASP A 31 -28.73 14.79 5.59
N GLU A 32 -28.95 14.57 4.29
CA GLU A 32 -30.16 13.90 3.81
C GLU A 32 -30.01 12.37 3.94
N GLY A 33 -30.93 11.74 4.66
CA GLY A 33 -30.94 10.29 4.84
C GLY A 33 -31.02 9.52 3.52
N LEU A 34 -30.69 8.22 3.56
CA LEU A 34 -30.68 7.37 2.37
C LEU A 34 -32.10 7.25 1.77
N ASP A 35 -32.31 7.85 0.59
CA ASP A 35 -33.58 7.80 -0.14
C ASP A 35 -33.70 6.52 -0.99
N TRP A 36 -34.57 5.61 -0.56
CA TRP A 36 -34.84 4.33 -1.24
C TRP A 36 -35.56 4.48 -2.57
N THR A 37 -36.21 5.61 -2.84
CA THR A 37 -36.91 5.84 -4.11
C THR A 37 -35.95 5.97 -5.30
N LYS A 38 -34.68 6.32 -5.06
CA LYS A 38 -33.63 6.38 -6.09
C LYS A 38 -33.31 5.02 -6.71
N LEU A 39 -33.60 3.92 -6.00
CA LEU A 39 -33.42 2.55 -6.48
C LEU A 39 -34.54 2.10 -7.42
N MET A 40 -35.68 2.82 -7.43
CA MET A 40 -36.78 2.53 -8.34
C MET A 40 -36.44 2.99 -9.77
N PRO A 41 -37.00 2.32 -10.80
CA PRO A 41 -36.88 2.77 -12.19
C PRO A 41 -37.22 4.25 -12.33
N LYS A 42 -36.50 4.98 -13.19
CA LYS A 42 -36.66 6.44 -13.37
C LYS A 42 -38.13 6.88 -13.58
N ALA A 43 -38.94 6.05 -14.23
CA ALA A 43 -40.35 6.30 -14.50
C ALA A 43 -41.26 6.29 -13.25
N SER A 44 -40.84 5.65 -12.15
CA SER A 44 -41.62 5.55 -10.91
C SER A 44 -41.04 6.39 -9.76
N ARG A 45 -39.99 7.19 -10.03
CA ARG A 45 -39.39 8.08 -9.04
C ARG A 45 -40.34 9.24 -8.72
N PRO A 46 -40.69 9.48 -7.45
CA PRO A 46 -41.48 10.65 -7.09
C PRO A 46 -40.64 11.90 -7.25
N ILE A 47 -41.24 12.96 -7.80
CA ILE A 47 -40.67 14.30 -7.73
C ILE A 47 -40.93 14.78 -6.30
N ILE A 48 -39.90 14.70 -5.45
CA ILE A 48 -39.96 15.25 -4.10
C ILE A 48 -39.91 16.78 -4.25
N PRO A 49 -40.88 17.52 -3.71
CA PRO A 49 -40.82 18.98 -3.72
C PRO A 49 -39.53 19.45 -3.06
N LYS A 50 -38.78 20.33 -3.73
CA LYS A 50 -37.55 20.90 -3.17
C LYS A 50 -37.89 21.65 -1.88
N ARG A 51 -36.95 21.69 -0.94
CA ARG A 51 -37.05 22.40 0.34
C ARG A 51 -37.56 23.84 0.13
N GLY A 52 -38.86 24.06 0.40
CA GLY A 52 -39.54 25.34 0.16
C GLY A 52 -41.07 25.23 0.16
N ASP A 53 -41.62 24.12 -0.33
CA ASP A 53 -43.09 23.92 -0.40
C ASP A 53 -43.61 23.29 0.90
N LYS A 54 -43.53 24.05 1.99
CA LYS A 54 -44.14 23.65 3.27
C LYS A 54 -45.61 24.05 3.23
N GLU A 55 -46.52 23.09 3.01
CA GLU A 55 -47.94 23.30 3.24
C GLU A 55 -48.16 23.58 4.73
N PHE A 56 -48.51 24.82 5.06
CA PHE A 56 -48.49 25.38 6.42
C PHE A 56 -49.83 25.33 7.14
N GLU A 57 -50.67 24.31 6.90
CA GLU A 57 -51.92 24.18 7.65
C GLU A 57 -51.98 22.84 8.40
N PRO A 58 -51.61 22.82 9.70
CA PRO A 58 -51.90 21.67 10.55
C PRO A 58 -53.42 21.61 10.76
N SER A 59 -54.09 20.77 9.98
CA SER A 59 -55.47 20.36 10.24
C SER A 59 -55.57 19.72 11.63
N LYS A 60 -56.67 19.97 12.34
CA LYS A 60 -56.95 19.37 13.66
C LYS A 60 -56.97 17.82 13.65
N GLN A 61 -56.98 17.20 12.47
CA GLN A 61 -57.00 15.74 12.27
C GLN A 61 -55.63 15.12 11.95
N GLY A 62 -54.54 15.89 11.82
CA GLY A 62 -53.20 15.37 11.50
C GLY A 62 -52.57 16.03 10.28
N GLY A 63 -51.32 15.66 9.97
CA GLY A 63 -50.51 16.27 8.90
C GLY A 63 -51.11 16.17 7.49
N SER A 64 -50.56 16.92 6.52
CA SER A 64 -51.07 16.95 5.13
C SER A 64 -51.10 15.54 4.52
N GLY A 65 -52.21 15.17 3.89
CA GLY A 65 -52.39 13.86 3.25
C GLY A 65 -51.33 13.57 2.18
N LEU A 66 -50.80 14.61 1.52
CA LEU A 66 -49.69 14.50 0.58
C LEU A 66 -48.40 14.04 1.29
N GLN A 67 -48.10 14.57 2.48
CA GLN A 67 -46.93 14.17 3.27
C GLN A 67 -47.05 12.71 3.72
N GLN A 68 -48.22 12.29 4.18
CA GLN A 68 -48.45 10.91 4.58
C GLN A 68 -48.32 9.94 3.39
N HIS A 69 -48.84 10.33 2.22
CA HIS A 69 -48.70 9.56 0.99
C HIS A 69 -47.23 9.45 0.53
N ILE A 70 -46.45 10.55 0.59
CA ILE A 70 -45.02 10.54 0.27
C ILE A 70 -44.26 9.61 1.24
N LEU A 71 -44.53 9.70 2.54
CA LEU A 71 -43.92 8.83 3.55
C LEU A 71 -44.27 7.36 3.32
N GLN A 72 -45.54 7.07 3.02
CA GLN A 72 -46.00 5.70 2.75
C GLN A 72 -45.37 5.14 1.46
N ARG A 73 -45.20 5.98 0.43
CA ARG A 73 -44.51 5.62 -0.80
C ARG A 73 -43.03 5.31 -0.56
N ALA A 74 -42.33 6.16 0.19
CA ALA A 74 -40.93 5.94 0.56
C ALA A 74 -40.76 4.64 1.37
N ARG A 75 -41.68 4.37 2.31
CA ARG A 75 -41.73 3.12 3.07
C ARG A 75 -41.98 1.91 2.17
N ASN A 76 -42.88 2.02 1.20
CA ASN A 76 -43.15 0.95 0.24
C ASN A 76 -41.94 0.68 -0.66
N ALA A 77 -41.27 1.73 -1.17
CA ALA A 77 -40.05 1.60 -1.95
C ALA A 77 -38.93 0.90 -1.16
N MET A 78 -38.80 1.21 0.14
CA MET A 78 -37.89 0.50 1.03
C MET A 78 -38.26 -0.99 1.14
N PHE A 79 -39.53 -1.33 1.38
CA PHE A 79 -39.95 -2.73 1.48
C PHE A 79 -39.81 -3.48 0.16
N GLU A 80 -40.06 -2.84 -0.98
CA GLU A 80 -39.85 -3.41 -2.31
C GLU A 80 -38.38 -3.68 -2.56
N ALA A 81 -37.49 -2.74 -2.23
CA ALA A 81 -36.04 -2.95 -2.31
C ALA A 81 -35.54 -4.09 -1.40
N LEU A 82 -36.17 -4.29 -0.23
CA LEU A 82 -35.87 -5.41 0.66
C LEU A 82 -36.42 -6.75 0.17
N ARG A 83 -37.53 -6.74 -0.56
CA ARG A 83 -38.14 -7.94 -1.17
C ARG A 83 -37.46 -8.34 -2.47
N ALA A 84 -36.85 -7.40 -3.19
CA ALA A 84 -36.21 -7.67 -4.45
C ALA A 84 -35.12 -8.74 -4.28
N ASP A 85 -35.26 -9.83 -5.04
CA ASP A 85 -34.25 -10.88 -5.07
C ASP A 85 -32.93 -10.31 -5.59
N ARG A 86 -31.87 -10.56 -4.84
CA ARG A 86 -30.52 -10.15 -5.24
C ARG A 86 -30.08 -11.01 -6.41
N THR A 87 -30.25 -10.51 -7.63
CA THR A 87 -29.78 -11.16 -8.85
C THR A 87 -28.35 -10.72 -9.17
N ILE A 88 -27.55 -11.66 -9.67
CA ILE A 88 -26.18 -11.41 -10.13
C ILE A 88 -26.19 -11.48 -11.65
N SER A 89 -25.46 -10.56 -12.31
CA SER A 89 -25.33 -10.60 -13.76
C SER A 89 -24.45 -11.79 -14.20
N ASN A 90 -24.97 -12.62 -15.11
CA ASN A 90 -24.21 -13.71 -15.74
C ASN A 90 -22.96 -13.21 -16.50
N LYS A 91 -22.89 -11.93 -16.85
CA LYS A 91 -21.73 -11.34 -17.52
C LYS A 91 -20.52 -11.20 -16.59
N SER A 92 -20.75 -11.04 -15.29
CA SER A 92 -19.70 -10.84 -14.28
C SER A 92 -19.31 -12.11 -13.53
N ILE A 93 -20.08 -13.19 -13.64
CA ILE A 93 -19.87 -14.42 -12.86
C ILE A 93 -18.85 -15.33 -13.53
N SER A 94 -17.82 -15.72 -12.78
CA SER A 94 -16.83 -16.71 -13.20
C SER A 94 -17.27 -18.12 -12.80
N TYR A 95 -16.76 -19.12 -13.51
CA TYR A 95 -17.02 -20.53 -13.23
C TYR A 95 -15.71 -21.25 -12.89
N GLY A 96 -15.74 -22.16 -11.92
CA GLY A 96 -14.55 -22.94 -11.53
C GLY A 96 -14.87 -24.23 -10.80
N THR A 97 -13.90 -25.13 -10.74
CA THR A 97 -14.04 -26.45 -10.11
C THR A 97 -13.02 -26.57 -8.98
N TRP A 98 -13.50 -26.87 -7.77
CA TRP A 98 -12.65 -27.19 -6.62
C TRP A 98 -12.14 -28.63 -6.73
N HIS A 99 -10.82 -28.77 -6.71
CA HIS A 99 -10.10 -30.03 -6.65
C HIS A 99 -9.66 -30.28 -5.20
N PRO A 100 -10.30 -31.21 -4.46
CA PRO A 100 -9.94 -31.50 -3.07
C PRO A 100 -8.50 -32.01 -2.91
N SER A 101 -7.99 -32.74 -3.90
CA SER A 101 -6.63 -33.29 -3.91
C SER A 101 -5.55 -32.21 -3.96
N LEU A 102 -5.83 -31.10 -4.66
CA LEU A 102 -4.91 -29.98 -4.82
C LEU A 102 -5.16 -28.86 -3.80
N ALA A 103 -6.30 -28.90 -3.10
CA ALA A 103 -6.82 -27.77 -2.33
C ALA A 103 -6.88 -26.45 -3.14
N ARG A 104 -7.32 -26.54 -4.41
CA ARG A 104 -7.38 -25.41 -5.35
C ARG A 104 -8.69 -25.36 -6.09
N VAL A 105 -9.18 -24.14 -6.35
CA VAL A 105 -10.20 -23.93 -7.38
C VAL A 105 -9.52 -23.64 -8.68
N SER A 106 -9.92 -24.35 -9.71
CA SER A 106 -9.43 -24.17 -11.06
C SER A 106 -10.51 -23.49 -11.90
N VAL A 107 -10.20 -22.31 -12.40
CA VAL A 107 -11.17 -21.47 -13.13
C VAL A 107 -11.33 -22.01 -14.54
N THR A 108 -12.56 -22.33 -14.92
CA THR A 108 -12.92 -22.82 -16.25
C THR A 108 -13.23 -21.66 -17.19
N VAL A 109 -13.98 -20.68 -16.68
CA VAL A 109 -14.34 -19.46 -17.41
C VAL A 109 -14.13 -18.26 -16.48
N SER A 110 -13.16 -17.41 -16.83
CA SER A 110 -12.93 -16.15 -16.13
C SER A 110 -13.82 -15.04 -16.69
N ARG A 111 -14.62 -14.41 -15.84
CA ARG A 111 -15.43 -13.23 -16.16
C ARG A 111 -15.22 -12.12 -15.12
N GLY A 112 -15.52 -10.88 -15.51
CA GLY A 112 -15.36 -9.71 -14.65
C GLY A 112 -13.91 -9.28 -14.43
N THR A 113 -13.71 -8.33 -13.52
CA THR A 113 -12.42 -7.68 -13.26
C THR A 113 -11.65 -8.30 -12.09
N ALA A 114 -12.30 -9.15 -11.28
CA ALA A 114 -11.72 -9.70 -10.06
C ALA A 114 -10.46 -10.55 -10.33
N MET A 115 -10.49 -11.32 -11.42
CA MET A 115 -9.37 -12.13 -11.91
C MET A 115 -8.19 -11.29 -12.40
N GLY A 116 -8.22 -9.96 -12.28
CA GLY A 116 -7.10 -9.04 -12.53
C GLY A 116 -6.09 -8.96 -11.39
N SER A 117 -6.54 -9.17 -10.14
CA SER A 117 -5.70 -9.17 -8.92
C SER A 117 -5.65 -10.51 -8.18
N ILE A 118 -6.61 -11.39 -8.43
CA ILE A 118 -6.80 -12.66 -7.72
C ILE A 118 -6.37 -13.83 -8.61
N GLY A 119 -5.78 -14.86 -8.00
CA GLY A 119 -5.40 -16.10 -8.67
C GLY A 119 -4.03 -16.07 -9.35
N HIS A 120 -3.53 -17.26 -9.70
CA HIS A 120 -2.25 -17.43 -10.39
C HIS A 120 -2.37 -18.48 -11.49
N THR A 121 -1.62 -18.31 -12.57
CA THR A 121 -1.65 -19.22 -13.72
C THR A 121 -0.61 -20.31 -13.56
N VAL A 122 -1.05 -21.57 -13.57
CA VAL A 122 -0.21 -22.75 -13.39
C VAL A 122 -0.25 -23.60 -14.67
N PRO A 123 0.90 -24.08 -15.18
CA PRO A 123 0.91 -25.08 -16.24
C PRO A 123 0.49 -26.43 -15.66
N ARG A 124 -0.59 -27.01 -16.18
CA ARG A 124 -1.06 -28.35 -15.81
C ARG A 124 -1.21 -29.20 -17.07
N GLU A 125 -0.92 -30.49 -16.95
CA GLU A 125 -1.15 -31.44 -18.03
C GLU A 125 -2.63 -31.79 -18.05
N THR A 126 -3.27 -31.60 -19.21
CA THR A 126 -4.64 -32.02 -19.46
C THR A 126 -4.61 -33.14 -20.50
N THR A 127 -5.26 -34.25 -20.17
CA THR A 127 -5.49 -35.37 -21.09
C THR A 127 -6.58 -34.94 -22.08
N ILE A 128 -6.20 -34.71 -23.34
CA ILE A 128 -7.19 -34.49 -24.40
C ILE A 128 -7.81 -35.85 -24.74
N SER A 129 -9.04 -35.86 -25.26
CA SER A 129 -9.81 -37.03 -25.72
C SER A 129 -9.04 -38.06 -26.58
N ASN A 130 -7.88 -37.69 -27.13
CA ASN A 130 -7.00 -38.56 -27.93
C ASN A 130 -5.84 -39.19 -27.14
N GLY A 131 -5.83 -39.11 -25.81
CA GLY A 131 -4.77 -39.68 -24.94
C GLY A 131 -3.43 -38.92 -24.98
N ILE A 132 -3.35 -37.79 -25.69
CA ILE A 132 -2.17 -36.93 -25.74
C ILE A 132 -2.18 -35.98 -24.54
N LEU A 133 -1.10 -35.98 -23.77
CA LEU A 133 -0.87 -35.04 -22.67
C LEU A 133 -0.47 -33.68 -23.26
N LYS A 134 -1.33 -32.67 -23.09
CA LYS A 134 -1.02 -31.29 -23.45
C LYS A 134 -0.87 -30.46 -22.19
N THR A 135 0.24 -29.74 -22.06
CA THR A 135 0.40 -28.77 -20.97
C THR A 135 -0.42 -27.51 -21.30
N GLN A 136 -1.50 -27.29 -20.56
CA GLN A 136 -2.35 -26.11 -20.65
C GLN A 136 -2.14 -25.22 -19.43
N LYS A 137 -2.03 -23.91 -19.65
CA LYS A 137 -2.02 -22.94 -18.55
C LYS A 137 -3.44 -22.80 -18.01
N ARG A 138 -3.63 -23.10 -16.73
CA ARG A 138 -4.91 -23.00 -16.02
C ARG A 138 -4.80 -21.95 -14.92
N LEU A 139 -5.86 -21.16 -14.72
CA LEU A 139 -5.93 -20.20 -13.62
C LEU A 139 -6.38 -20.94 -12.35
N GLU A 140 -5.53 -20.97 -11.33
CA GLU A 140 -5.80 -21.59 -10.04
C GLU A 140 -5.98 -20.50 -8.97
N LEU A 141 -6.96 -20.70 -8.10
CA LEU A 141 -7.27 -19.86 -6.95
C LEU A 141 -6.94 -20.59 -5.67
N LEU A 142 -6.38 -19.84 -4.72
CA LEU A 142 -6.20 -20.28 -3.34
C LEU A 142 -7.56 -20.44 -2.63
N PRO A 143 -7.64 -21.23 -1.55
CA PRO A 143 -8.90 -21.41 -0.82
C PRO A 143 -9.49 -20.08 -0.32
N GLU A 144 -8.68 -19.16 0.21
CA GLU A 144 -9.18 -17.85 0.67
C GLU A 144 -9.68 -16.96 -0.46
N GLU A 145 -9.05 -17.05 -1.63
CA GLU A 145 -9.44 -16.32 -2.83
C GLU A 145 -10.78 -16.83 -3.37
N ALA A 146 -10.94 -18.15 -3.38
CA ALA A 146 -12.14 -18.83 -3.84
C ALA A 146 -13.33 -18.54 -2.93
N ILE A 147 -13.19 -18.73 -1.61
CA ILE A 147 -14.28 -18.44 -0.66
C ILE A 147 -14.72 -16.98 -0.78
N TYR A 148 -13.76 -16.04 -0.90
CA TYR A 148 -14.07 -14.62 -1.06
C TYR A 148 -14.90 -14.33 -2.32
N LEU A 149 -14.55 -14.94 -3.45
CA LEU A 149 -15.29 -14.74 -4.69
C LEU A 149 -16.67 -15.41 -4.66
N ILE A 150 -16.80 -16.56 -3.99
CA ILE A 150 -18.09 -17.24 -3.76
C ILE A 150 -19.00 -16.37 -2.89
N GLU A 151 -18.48 -15.85 -1.77
CA GLU A 151 -19.23 -14.96 -0.85
C GLU A 151 -19.68 -13.67 -1.54
N ARG A 152 -18.85 -13.14 -2.44
CA ARG A 152 -19.18 -11.95 -3.26
C ARG A 152 -20.13 -12.24 -4.42
N GLY A 153 -20.48 -13.51 -4.67
CA GLY A 153 -21.31 -13.90 -5.82
C GLY A 153 -20.61 -13.70 -7.17
N SER A 154 -19.28 -13.64 -7.20
CA SER A 154 -18.50 -13.45 -8.44
C SER A 154 -17.93 -14.75 -9.02
N LEU A 155 -18.03 -15.86 -8.28
CA LEU A 155 -17.58 -17.19 -8.69
C LEU A 155 -18.63 -18.24 -8.32
N MET A 156 -19.11 -19.00 -9.30
CA MET A 156 -19.81 -20.26 -9.05
C MET A 156 -18.78 -21.38 -9.07
N CYS A 157 -18.76 -22.17 -8.01
CA CYS A 157 -17.77 -23.22 -7.83
C CYS A 157 -18.46 -24.58 -7.75
N TRP A 158 -17.91 -25.60 -8.41
CA TRP A 158 -18.36 -26.98 -8.31
C TRP A 158 -17.34 -27.80 -7.55
N LYS A 159 -17.78 -28.80 -6.79
CA LYS A 159 -16.86 -29.78 -6.21
C LYS A 159 -16.60 -30.85 -7.25
N GLU A 160 -15.32 -31.11 -7.54
CA GLU A 160 -14.94 -32.25 -8.37
C GLU A 160 -15.55 -33.53 -7.80
N SER A 161 -16.36 -34.19 -8.63
CA SER A 161 -17.03 -35.45 -8.33
C SER A 161 -16.54 -36.45 -9.36
N GLY A 162 -16.10 -37.64 -8.94
CA GLY A 162 -15.62 -38.70 -9.84
C GLY A 162 -16.72 -39.37 -10.69
N MET A 163 -17.90 -38.73 -10.79
CA MET A 163 -19.02 -39.18 -11.61
C MET A 163 -18.96 -38.41 -12.92
N GLU A 164 -18.69 -39.13 -14.01
CA GLU A 164 -18.77 -38.57 -15.36
C GLU A 164 -20.25 -38.42 -15.73
N TYR A 165 -20.66 -37.19 -16.00
CA TYR A 165 -21.99 -36.92 -16.52
C TYR A 165 -21.90 -36.80 -18.05
N PRO A 166 -22.96 -37.18 -18.79
CA PRO A 166 -22.97 -37.04 -20.24
C PRO A 166 -22.73 -35.58 -20.65
N ASN A 167 -21.65 -35.34 -21.38
CA ASN A 167 -21.26 -34.01 -21.84
C ASN A 167 -22.20 -33.54 -22.97
N ASP A 168 -23.11 -32.62 -22.67
CA ASP A 168 -24.04 -32.03 -23.66
C ASP A 168 -23.43 -30.79 -24.38
N GLY A 169 -22.11 -30.82 -24.61
CA GLY A 169 -21.36 -29.86 -25.45
C GLY A 169 -21.31 -28.39 -25.00
N THR A 170 -22.03 -27.99 -23.95
CA THR A 170 -22.18 -26.57 -23.60
C THR A 170 -21.18 -26.08 -22.53
N PHE A 171 -20.74 -26.98 -21.63
CA PHE A 171 -19.66 -26.74 -20.65
C PHE A 171 -18.93 -28.06 -20.33
N GLU A 172 -17.79 -28.33 -20.98
CA GLU A 172 -17.01 -29.59 -20.90
C GLU A 172 -16.55 -30.03 -19.49
N SER A 173 -16.68 -29.20 -18.46
CA SER A 173 -16.09 -29.44 -17.14
C SER A 173 -16.99 -29.06 -15.95
N VAL A 174 -18.27 -28.77 -16.20
CA VAL A 174 -19.21 -28.28 -15.19
C VAL A 174 -20.39 -29.22 -15.14
N SER A 175 -20.28 -30.27 -14.33
CA SER A 175 -21.42 -31.13 -14.08
C SER A 175 -21.75 -31.26 -12.60
N GLY A 176 -23.05 -31.32 -12.32
CA GLY A 176 -23.63 -31.33 -10.98
C GLY A 176 -24.07 -29.96 -10.48
N SER A 177 -24.53 -29.93 -9.23
CA SER A 177 -24.97 -28.71 -8.55
C SER A 177 -23.77 -27.88 -8.05
N PRO A 178 -23.77 -26.55 -8.22
CA PRO A 178 -22.74 -25.70 -7.64
C PRO A 178 -22.76 -25.79 -6.11
N MET A 179 -21.59 -25.62 -5.49
CA MET A 179 -21.49 -25.66 -4.03
C MET A 179 -22.16 -24.44 -3.40
N THR A 180 -22.81 -24.67 -2.26
CA THR A 180 -23.33 -23.56 -1.44
C THR A 180 -22.17 -22.84 -0.75
N VAL A 181 -22.40 -21.59 -0.32
CA VAL A 181 -21.40 -20.82 0.44
C VAL A 181 -20.99 -21.59 1.71
N GLN A 182 -21.97 -22.15 2.46
CA GLN A 182 -21.70 -22.94 3.65
C GLN A 182 -20.84 -24.17 3.36
N GLN A 183 -21.11 -24.85 2.24
CA GLN A 183 -20.30 -25.98 1.79
C GLN A 183 -18.88 -25.55 1.45
N ALA A 184 -18.69 -24.42 0.76
CA ALA A 184 -17.36 -23.88 0.46
C ALA A 184 -16.55 -23.62 1.74
N TYR A 185 -17.15 -23.00 2.76
CA TYR A 185 -16.51 -22.79 4.06
C TYR A 185 -16.09 -24.11 4.72
N SER A 186 -16.97 -25.12 4.72
CA SER A 186 -16.67 -26.43 5.33
C SER A 186 -15.54 -27.18 4.63
N VAL A 187 -15.38 -27.03 3.32
CA VAL A 187 -14.42 -27.80 2.52
C VAL A 187 -13.07 -27.09 2.40
N MET A 188 -13.08 -25.77 2.27
CA MET A 188 -11.88 -24.98 1.96
C MET A 188 -11.17 -24.45 3.21
N ILE A 189 -11.88 -24.23 4.33
CA ILE A 189 -11.24 -23.81 5.59
C ILE A 189 -10.45 -24.99 6.17
N GLY A 190 -9.27 -24.70 6.71
CA GLY A 190 -8.34 -25.70 7.25
C GLY A 190 -7.37 -26.26 6.20
N GLN A 191 -7.56 -25.94 4.92
CA GLN A 191 -6.64 -26.35 3.85
C GLN A 191 -5.49 -25.35 3.72
N GLU A 192 -4.26 -25.86 3.56
CA GLU A 192 -3.03 -25.07 3.35
C GLU A 192 -2.85 -23.88 4.30
N ASP A 193 -2.89 -24.18 5.59
CA ASP A 193 -2.74 -23.22 6.68
C ASP A 193 -3.82 -22.11 6.69
N LEU A 194 -4.91 -22.24 5.94
CA LEU A 194 -6.02 -21.29 5.99
C LEU A 194 -6.86 -21.53 7.25
N THR A 195 -6.72 -20.65 8.23
CA THR A 195 -7.63 -20.59 9.37
C THR A 195 -8.79 -19.63 9.10
N MET A 196 -9.87 -19.75 9.87
CA MET A 196 -11.00 -18.81 9.80
C MET A 196 -10.55 -17.36 10.01
N ASP A 197 -9.63 -17.15 10.96
CA ASP A 197 -9.09 -15.83 11.29
C ASP A 197 -8.33 -15.21 10.10
N ARG A 198 -7.51 -16.02 9.41
CA ARG A 198 -6.79 -15.61 8.19
C ARG A 198 -7.75 -15.24 7.08
N TYR A 199 -8.82 -16.01 6.90
CA TYR A 199 -9.86 -15.71 5.93
C TYR A 199 -10.60 -14.39 6.24
N GLN A 200 -10.98 -14.16 7.51
CA GLN A 200 -11.66 -12.93 7.92
C GLN A 200 -10.80 -11.69 7.62
N VAL A 201 -9.51 -11.74 7.96
CA VAL A 201 -8.56 -10.66 7.63
C VAL A 201 -8.43 -10.48 6.12
N TYR A 202 -8.30 -11.57 5.36
CA TYR A 202 -8.24 -11.51 3.90
C TYR A 202 -9.48 -10.83 3.30
N ALA A 203 -10.68 -11.25 3.69
CA ALA A 203 -11.94 -10.69 3.22
C ALA A 203 -12.07 -9.20 3.57
N TYR A 204 -11.69 -8.81 4.79
CA TYR A 204 -11.68 -7.41 5.22
C TYR A 204 -10.75 -6.54 4.36
N LEU A 205 -9.51 -6.99 4.16
CA LEU A 205 -8.51 -6.25 3.35
C LEU A 205 -8.93 -6.14 1.88
N LYS A 206 -9.48 -7.20 1.30
CA LYS A 206 -10.00 -7.17 -0.07
C LYS A 206 -11.18 -6.22 -0.22
N ARG A 207 -12.08 -6.13 0.79
CA ARG A 207 -13.18 -5.15 0.79
C ARG A 207 -12.68 -3.70 0.87
N LEU A 208 -11.55 -3.46 1.53
CA LEU A 208 -10.87 -2.16 1.54
C LEU A 208 -10.15 -1.84 0.21
N GLY A 209 -10.13 -2.77 -0.75
CA GLY A 209 -9.51 -2.58 -2.06
C GLY A 209 -8.01 -2.90 -2.11
N TYR A 210 -7.42 -3.45 -1.05
CA TYR A 210 -6.04 -3.92 -1.08
C TYR A 210 -5.91 -5.15 -1.98
N THR A 211 -4.76 -5.29 -2.63
CA THR A 211 -4.37 -6.58 -3.20
C THR A 211 -3.58 -7.34 -2.16
N VAL A 212 -3.92 -8.62 -1.98
CA VAL A 212 -3.40 -9.47 -0.92
C VAL A 212 -2.83 -10.72 -1.58
N THR A 213 -1.57 -11.04 -1.30
CA THR A 213 -0.91 -12.27 -1.75
C THR A 213 -0.29 -12.98 -0.55
N ARG A 214 -0.02 -14.29 -0.65
CA ARG A 214 0.70 -15.01 0.41
C ARG A 214 2.17 -14.61 0.44
N THR A 215 2.76 -14.62 1.63
CA THR A 215 4.21 -14.43 1.85
C THR A 215 4.98 -15.69 1.50
N LYS A 216 4.52 -16.84 2.00
CA LYS A 216 5.04 -18.17 1.67
C LYS A 216 4.34 -18.69 0.43
N PRO A 217 5.08 -19.04 -0.64
CA PRO A 217 4.49 -19.65 -1.82
C PRO A 217 4.01 -21.07 -1.49
N PRO A 218 2.70 -21.38 -1.62
CA PRO A 218 2.19 -22.72 -1.35
C PRO A 218 2.48 -23.70 -2.50
N SER A 219 2.70 -23.20 -3.72
CA SER A 219 3.07 -23.98 -4.89
C SER A 219 4.33 -23.38 -5.53
N PRO A 220 5.16 -24.17 -6.23
CA PRO A 220 6.36 -23.66 -6.89
C PRO A 220 6.05 -22.67 -8.02
N PHE A 221 4.82 -22.69 -8.55
CA PHE A 221 4.34 -21.79 -9.59
C PHE A 221 3.68 -20.52 -9.03
N TYR A 222 3.59 -20.38 -7.71
CA TYR A 222 3.03 -19.19 -7.09
C TYR A 222 3.98 -17.99 -7.25
N PRO A 223 3.48 -16.81 -7.65
CA PRO A 223 4.32 -15.65 -7.86
C PRO A 223 4.90 -15.16 -6.53
N ILE A 224 6.22 -15.03 -6.48
CA ILE A 224 6.96 -14.52 -5.31
C ILE A 224 7.14 -13.01 -5.49
N ALA A 225 6.87 -12.24 -4.43
CA ALA A 225 7.10 -10.80 -4.43
C ALA A 225 8.58 -10.48 -4.62
N SER A 226 8.91 -9.45 -5.40
CA SER A 226 10.31 -9.05 -5.56
C SER A 226 10.90 -8.65 -4.19
N PRO A 227 12.14 -9.06 -3.88
CA PRO A 227 12.76 -8.69 -2.63
C PRO A 227 12.88 -7.18 -2.50
N TYR A 228 12.83 -6.69 -1.26
CA TYR A 228 13.07 -5.28 -1.01
C TYR A 228 14.44 -4.86 -1.52
N PRO A 229 14.59 -3.67 -2.11
CA PRO A 229 15.91 -3.18 -2.47
C PRO A 229 16.76 -3.12 -1.19
N PRO A 230 18.00 -3.62 -1.21
CA PRO A 230 18.86 -3.53 -0.05
C PRO A 230 18.97 -2.05 0.30
N SER A 231 18.65 -1.71 1.56
CA SER A 231 18.84 -0.36 2.06
C SER A 231 20.26 0.04 1.70
N LEU A 232 20.39 1.16 0.97
CA LEU A 232 21.67 1.82 0.77
C LEU A 232 22.13 2.25 2.15
N THR A 233 22.74 1.33 2.89
CA THR A 233 23.77 1.66 3.86
C THR A 233 24.65 2.59 3.07
N THR A 234 24.69 3.85 3.47
CA THR A 234 25.52 4.88 2.88
C THR A 234 26.92 4.31 2.83
N LEU A 235 27.26 3.64 1.72
CA LEU A 235 28.63 3.37 1.35
C LEU A 235 29.20 4.78 1.37
N PRO A 236 30.15 5.08 2.28
CA PRO A 236 30.68 6.41 2.39
C PRO A 236 31.12 6.77 0.97
N SER A 237 30.44 7.75 0.37
CA SER A 237 30.67 8.25 -0.98
C SER A 237 32.17 8.21 -1.18
N SER A 238 32.67 7.38 -2.10
CA SER A 238 34.09 7.06 -2.26
C SER A 238 34.91 8.30 -1.92
N ILE A 239 35.46 8.33 -0.70
CA ILE A 239 36.16 9.51 -0.23
C ILE A 239 37.34 9.58 -1.16
N SER A 240 37.31 10.55 -2.07
CA SER A 240 38.35 10.75 -3.08
C SER A 240 39.70 10.56 -2.43
N PHE A 241 40.54 9.72 -3.03
CA PHE A 241 41.86 9.33 -2.51
C PHE A 241 42.66 10.54 -1.98
N MET A 242 42.51 11.69 -2.65
CA MET A 242 43.09 12.98 -2.27
C MET A 242 42.65 13.50 -0.89
N ARG A 243 41.39 13.28 -0.47
CA ARG A 243 40.89 13.65 0.86
C ARG A 243 41.36 12.67 1.94
N ARG A 244 41.64 11.42 1.58
CA ARG A 244 42.31 10.45 2.46
C ARG A 244 43.77 10.86 2.70
N ILE A 245 44.47 11.26 1.66
CA ILE A 245 45.85 11.77 1.74
C ILE A 245 45.90 13.09 2.50
N SER A 246 44.99 14.03 2.23
CA SER A 246 44.96 15.31 2.93
C SER A 246 44.62 15.15 4.42
N ALA A 247 43.75 14.19 4.78
CA ALA A 247 43.49 13.86 6.18
C ALA A 247 44.72 13.22 6.88
N LEU A 248 45.50 12.40 6.16
CA LEU A 248 46.77 11.86 6.67
C LEU A 248 47.80 12.97 6.88
N PHE A 249 47.95 13.89 5.93
CA PHE A 249 48.86 15.04 6.04
C PHE A 249 48.42 16.04 7.11
N ALA A 250 47.12 16.37 7.18
CA ALA A 250 46.58 17.23 8.23
C ALA A 250 46.75 16.60 9.63
N SER A 251 46.58 15.28 9.76
CA SER A 251 46.83 14.56 11.02
C SER A 251 48.32 14.56 11.39
N CYS A 252 49.23 14.47 10.40
CA CYS A 252 50.67 14.51 10.63
C CYS A 252 51.11 15.93 11.06
N ILE A 253 50.63 16.97 10.37
CA ILE A 253 50.93 18.38 10.66
C ILE A 253 50.35 18.80 12.02
N SER A 254 49.12 18.41 12.34
CA SER A 254 48.52 18.70 13.66
C SER A 254 49.20 17.94 14.80
N LYS A 255 49.71 16.72 14.58
CA LYS A 255 50.53 16.00 15.57
C LYS A 255 51.86 16.72 15.82
N ILE A 256 52.52 17.19 14.77
CA ILE A 256 53.75 17.98 14.86
C ILE A 256 53.47 19.30 15.59
N PHE A 257 52.39 20.01 15.26
CA PHE A 257 51.99 21.24 15.94
C PHE A 257 51.61 21.02 17.41
N SER A 258 50.91 19.92 17.74
CA SER A 258 50.57 19.56 19.13
C SER A 258 51.78 19.10 19.96
N PHE A 259 52.86 18.70 19.30
CA PHE A 259 54.12 18.36 19.95
C PHE A 259 54.92 19.61 20.30
N PHE A 260 54.89 20.63 19.43
CA PHE A 260 55.57 21.91 19.65
C PHE A 260 54.78 22.92 20.51
N PHE A 261 53.45 22.79 20.60
CA PHE A 261 52.61 23.63 21.46
C PHE A 261 51.81 22.76 22.44
N PRO A 262 52.34 22.45 23.64
CA PRO A 262 51.57 21.73 24.65
C PRO A 262 50.46 22.64 25.18
N ASN A 263 49.23 22.34 24.81
CA ASN A 263 48.05 22.95 25.42
C ASN A 263 48.09 22.70 26.93
N SER A 264 47.99 23.80 27.68
CA SER A 264 47.91 23.93 29.14
C SER A 264 47.42 22.69 29.88
N PHE A 265 48.22 22.26 30.85
CA PHE A 265 47.94 21.22 31.83
C PHE A 265 46.60 21.52 32.52
N ASN A 266 45.55 20.79 32.15
CA ASN A 266 44.21 20.93 32.72
C ASN A 266 44.06 19.92 33.84
N TRP A 267 44.00 20.39 35.09
CA TRP A 267 43.95 19.57 36.31
C TRP A 267 42.70 18.68 36.44
N TRP A 268 41.71 18.87 35.57
CA TRP A 268 40.42 18.17 35.57
C TRP A 268 40.27 17.14 34.44
N ARG A 269 41.32 16.84 33.66
CA ARG A 269 41.26 15.81 32.61
C ARG A 269 41.68 14.43 33.14
N PRO A 270 41.00 13.34 32.75
CA PRO A 270 41.36 11.99 33.17
C PRO A 270 42.76 11.61 32.70
N LEU A 271 43.48 10.85 33.54
CA LEU A 271 44.86 10.40 33.35
C LEU A 271 45.08 9.79 31.95
N GLN A 272 45.67 10.56 31.03
CA GLN A 272 46.15 10.06 29.74
C GLN A 272 47.51 9.38 29.94
N ILE A 273 47.51 8.15 30.46
CA ILE A 273 48.74 7.37 30.61
C ILE A 273 49.15 6.82 29.22
N SER A 274 50.12 7.51 28.63
CA SER A 274 50.84 7.23 27.36
C SER A 274 50.17 7.66 26.04
N LYS A 275 50.96 8.37 25.20
CA LYS A 275 50.60 8.77 23.82
C LYS A 275 50.77 7.63 22.80
N TRP A 276 51.38 6.50 23.19
CA TRP A 276 51.75 5.39 22.31
C TRP A 276 50.66 4.31 22.24
N LEU A 277 49.96 4.04 23.34
CA LEU A 277 48.77 3.21 23.38
C LEU A 277 47.53 4.11 23.34
N ARG A 278 47.22 4.66 22.15
CA ARG A 278 45.93 5.34 21.88
C ARG A 278 44.78 4.32 21.84
N VAL A 279 44.56 3.63 22.96
CA VAL A 279 43.24 3.10 23.29
C VAL A 279 42.69 4.15 24.23
N ASP A 280 41.80 5.00 23.73
CA ASP A 280 41.15 6.03 24.52
C ASP A 280 40.46 5.36 25.73
N LYS A 281 41.15 5.33 26.88
CA LYS A 281 40.64 4.85 28.17
C LYS A 281 39.69 5.89 28.75
N ASN A 282 38.68 6.25 27.97
CA ASN A 282 37.55 7.04 28.45
C ASN A 282 36.91 6.26 29.60
N TYR A 283 36.40 6.94 30.62
CA TYR A 283 35.66 6.31 31.72
C TYR A 283 34.57 5.38 31.18
N GLY A 284 33.92 5.74 30.06
CA GLY A 284 32.97 4.87 29.39
C GLY A 284 33.54 3.52 28.93
N PHE A 285 34.80 3.47 28.47
CA PHE A 285 35.48 2.23 28.09
C PHE A 285 35.83 1.40 29.33
N ILE A 286 36.38 2.05 30.37
CA ILE A 286 36.74 1.37 31.63
C ILE A 286 35.51 0.78 32.32
N PHE A 287 34.43 1.56 32.46
CA PHE A 287 33.16 1.08 33.01
C PHE A 287 32.54 -0.02 32.14
N ARG A 288 32.73 0.01 30.81
CA ARG A 288 32.29 -1.07 29.92
C ARG A 288 33.12 -2.35 30.09
N SER A 289 34.44 -2.24 30.27
CA SER A 289 35.32 -3.40 30.47
C SER A 289 35.19 -4.02 31.86
N LEU A 290 34.84 -3.23 32.88
CA LEU A 290 34.63 -3.71 34.25
C LEU A 290 33.25 -4.34 34.47
N ARG A 291 32.34 -4.27 33.49
CA ARG A 291 31.00 -4.85 33.61
C ARG A 291 31.04 -6.36 33.37
N PHE A 292 30.66 -7.11 34.40
CA PHE A 292 30.49 -8.57 34.32
C PHE A 292 29.30 -8.95 33.41
N ILE A 293 28.16 -8.25 33.56
CA ILE A 293 27.01 -8.40 32.67
C ILE A 293 27.11 -7.31 31.59
N PRO A 294 27.24 -7.68 30.31
CA PRO A 294 27.36 -6.71 29.24
C PRO A 294 26.05 -5.92 29.15
N SER A 295 26.08 -4.66 29.58
CA SER A 295 24.91 -3.77 29.54
C SER A 295 25.14 -2.63 28.55
N GLY A 296 24.18 -2.45 27.64
CA GLY A 296 24.21 -1.42 26.62
C GLY A 296 23.19 -1.68 25.52
N HIS A 297 22.76 -0.63 24.83
CA HIS A 297 21.79 -0.70 23.73
C HIS A 297 22.29 -1.51 22.52
N LYS A 298 23.62 -1.58 22.32
CA LYS A 298 24.25 -2.33 21.19
C LYS A 298 24.48 -3.80 21.47
N ILE A 299 24.23 -4.24 22.70
CA ILE A 299 24.54 -5.60 23.11
C ILE A 299 23.25 -6.38 22.91
N PRO A 300 23.21 -7.37 22.00
CA PRO A 300 22.03 -8.20 21.86
C PRO A 300 21.77 -8.86 23.20
N ILE A 301 20.54 -8.75 23.71
CA ILE A 301 20.15 -9.31 25.01
C ILE A 301 20.38 -10.83 25.05
N TYR A 302 20.47 -11.47 23.87
CA TYR A 302 20.83 -12.87 23.71
C TYR A 302 21.75 -13.08 22.48
N THR A 303 22.87 -13.77 22.66
CA THR A 303 23.64 -14.43 21.59
C THR A 303 23.04 -15.81 21.36
N SER A 304 22.47 -16.08 20.19
CA SER A 304 21.84 -17.37 19.88
C SER A 304 22.87 -18.51 19.86
N PRO A 305 22.63 -19.62 20.58
CA PRO A 305 23.18 -20.89 20.19
C PRO A 305 22.00 -21.87 20.02
N GLU A 306 21.07 -21.66 19.08
CA GLU A 306 20.16 -22.76 18.75
C GLU A 306 19.51 -22.69 17.37
N THR A 307 19.91 -23.64 16.53
CA THR A 307 19.55 -23.80 15.12
C THR A 307 18.16 -24.45 14.93
N LYS A 308 17.36 -24.64 15.99
CA LYS A 308 16.07 -25.37 15.92
C LYS A 308 15.06 -24.90 16.99
N LEU A 309 14.64 -23.65 16.94
CA LEU A 309 13.46 -23.22 17.71
C LEU A 309 12.16 -23.59 16.96
N PRO A 310 11.06 -23.86 17.69
CA PRO A 310 9.76 -24.10 17.06
C PRO A 310 9.30 -22.88 16.24
N PRO A 311 8.50 -23.07 15.18
CA PRO A 311 8.01 -21.98 14.37
C PRO A 311 7.18 -21.03 15.24
N SER A 312 7.54 -19.75 15.24
CA SER A 312 6.79 -18.72 15.96
C SER A 312 5.43 -18.49 15.28
N PRO A 313 4.34 -18.26 16.04
CA PRO A 313 3.05 -17.89 15.45
C PRO A 313 3.11 -16.53 14.73
N TYR A 314 4.12 -15.72 15.04
CA TYR A 314 4.31 -14.36 14.55
C TYR A 314 5.06 -14.26 13.21
N GLU A 315 4.72 -15.14 12.27
CA GLU A 315 5.32 -15.12 10.93
C GLU A 315 4.44 -14.35 9.93
N PRO A 316 5.01 -13.48 9.07
CA PRO A 316 4.25 -12.81 8.03
C PRO A 316 3.48 -13.83 7.17
N PHE A 317 2.17 -13.63 7.00
CA PHE A 317 1.33 -14.52 6.20
C PHE A 317 0.84 -13.83 4.91
N PHE A 318 0.53 -12.54 4.99
CA PHE A 318 0.04 -11.75 3.85
C PHE A 318 1.00 -10.64 3.46
N ASN A 319 1.23 -10.52 2.15
CA ASN A 319 1.82 -9.39 1.47
C ASN A 319 0.70 -8.48 0.98
N LEU A 320 0.73 -7.21 1.37
CA LEU A 320 -0.30 -6.23 1.07
C LEU A 320 0.22 -5.17 0.11
N TYR A 321 -0.64 -4.84 -0.86
CA TYR A 321 -0.41 -3.79 -1.84
C TYR A 321 -1.57 -2.81 -1.77
N LYS A 322 -1.26 -1.53 -1.60
CA LYS A 322 -2.27 -0.47 -1.53
C LYS A 322 -2.97 -0.35 -2.90
N PRO A 323 -4.24 0.07 -2.93
CA PRO A 323 -4.97 0.31 -4.18
C PRO A 323 -4.23 1.13 -5.27
N PRO A 324 -3.50 2.21 -4.95
CA PRO A 324 -2.76 3.00 -5.96
C PRO A 324 -1.48 2.33 -6.48
N THR A 325 -1.04 1.21 -5.91
CA THR A 325 0.21 0.57 -6.37
C THR A 325 0.00 -0.17 -7.69
N PRO A 326 0.89 0.00 -8.69
CA PRO A 326 0.78 -0.73 -9.94
C PRO A 326 1.11 -2.21 -9.70
N PHE A 327 0.08 -3.04 -9.64
CA PHE A 327 0.22 -4.47 -9.34
C PHE A 327 0.20 -5.31 -10.63
N ARG A 328 1.21 -6.19 -10.78
CA ARG A 328 1.27 -7.20 -11.85
C ARG A 328 1.31 -8.59 -11.24
N LYS A 329 0.37 -9.47 -11.61
CA LYS A 329 0.27 -10.82 -10.99
C LYS A 329 1.48 -11.71 -11.22
N SER A 330 2.05 -11.67 -12.43
CA SER A 330 3.17 -12.54 -12.80
C SER A 330 4.48 -12.16 -12.13
N ALA A 331 4.64 -10.88 -11.81
CA ALA A 331 5.82 -10.31 -11.17
C ALA A 331 5.36 -9.24 -10.18
N PRO A 332 4.90 -9.66 -8.98
CA PRO A 332 4.42 -8.73 -7.99
C PRO A 332 5.55 -7.79 -7.53
N PRO A 333 5.27 -6.48 -7.38
CA PRO A 333 6.23 -5.50 -6.85
C PRO A 333 6.62 -5.83 -5.41
N PRO A 334 7.58 -5.12 -4.79
CA PRO A 334 7.84 -5.30 -3.37
C PRO A 334 6.59 -4.91 -2.56
N PRO A 335 6.23 -5.67 -1.50
CA PRO A 335 4.99 -5.42 -0.77
C PRO A 335 5.06 -4.12 0.02
N ASP A 336 3.98 -3.33 0.05
CA ASP A 336 3.92 -2.13 0.88
C ASP A 336 3.98 -2.48 2.37
N TYR A 337 3.23 -3.53 2.73
CA TYR A 337 3.14 -4.02 4.10
C TYR A 337 3.18 -5.55 4.11
N GLN A 338 3.87 -6.08 5.10
CA GLN A 338 3.78 -7.49 5.48
C GLN A 338 2.95 -7.58 6.75
N MET A 339 1.94 -8.45 6.71
CA MET A 339 0.99 -8.62 7.81
C MET A 339 1.07 -10.03 8.38
N VAL A 340 1.20 -10.08 9.69
CA VAL A 340 1.06 -11.29 10.50
C VAL A 340 -0.40 -11.39 10.94
N VAL A 341 -1.00 -12.58 10.87
CA VAL A 341 -2.38 -12.82 11.33
C VAL A 341 -2.37 -13.82 12.46
N VAL A 342 -2.98 -13.44 13.58
CA VAL A 342 -2.91 -14.17 14.84
C VAL A 342 -4.27 -14.17 15.55
N ASN A 343 -4.59 -15.25 16.25
CA ASN A 343 -5.79 -15.35 17.07
C ASN A 343 -5.54 -14.83 18.50
N ALA A 344 -6.24 -13.75 18.87
CA ALA A 344 -6.03 -13.03 20.13
C ALA A 344 -6.27 -13.86 21.40
N ARG A 345 -7.10 -14.91 21.33
CA ARG A 345 -7.44 -15.75 22.50
C ARG A 345 -6.39 -16.81 22.79
N THR A 346 -5.72 -17.29 21.74
CA THR A 346 -4.79 -18.42 21.84
C THR A 346 -3.35 -17.98 22.01
N THR A 347 -2.98 -16.84 21.43
CA THR A 347 -1.59 -16.38 21.41
C THR A 347 -1.38 -15.20 22.36
N PRO A 348 -0.33 -15.22 23.19
CA PRO A 348 0.04 -14.08 24.03
C PRO A 348 0.69 -12.96 23.19
N MET A 349 0.91 -11.80 23.82
CA MET A 349 1.64 -10.66 23.24
C MET A 349 3.00 -11.09 22.63
N PRO A 350 3.40 -10.55 21.46
CA PRO A 350 4.65 -10.95 20.81
C PRO A 350 5.86 -10.62 21.67
N SER A 351 6.78 -11.57 21.74
CA SER A 351 8.06 -11.38 22.41
C SER A 351 8.98 -10.46 21.60
N LEU A 352 9.97 -9.86 22.26
CA LEU A 352 10.97 -9.02 21.58
C LEU A 352 11.73 -9.80 20.49
N ARG A 353 11.92 -11.11 20.67
CA ARG A 353 12.60 -11.98 19.70
C ARG A 353 11.80 -12.12 18.42
N GLU A 354 10.51 -12.41 18.54
CA GLU A 354 9.58 -12.53 17.41
C GLU A 354 9.46 -11.19 16.68
N LEU A 355 9.35 -10.08 17.42
CA LEU A 355 9.36 -8.75 16.81
C LEU A 355 10.66 -8.47 16.07
N THR A 356 11.82 -8.84 16.64
CA THR A 356 13.12 -8.67 15.99
C THR A 356 13.19 -9.48 14.70
N ALA A 357 12.72 -10.74 14.71
CA ALA A 357 12.67 -11.59 13.52
C ALA A 357 11.78 -10.99 12.41
N ILE A 358 10.63 -10.40 12.76
CA ILE A 358 9.80 -9.68 11.78
C ILE A 358 10.52 -8.44 11.25
N TYR A 359 11.17 -7.66 12.13
CA TYR A 359 11.91 -6.47 11.72
C TYR A 359 13.10 -6.81 10.82
N ASP A 360 13.74 -7.95 10.99
CA ASP A 360 14.86 -8.35 10.12
C ASP A 360 14.42 -8.57 8.67
N GLN A 361 13.19 -9.03 8.45
CA GLN A 361 12.59 -9.21 7.12
C GLN A 361 11.96 -7.92 6.56
N ALA A 362 11.50 -7.02 7.42
CA ALA A 362 10.81 -5.79 7.03
C ALA A 362 11.73 -4.75 6.35
N PRO A 363 11.21 -3.99 5.37
CA PRO A 363 11.97 -2.94 4.70
C PRO A 363 12.22 -1.76 5.64
N GLU A 364 13.30 -1.03 5.36
CA GLU A 364 13.53 0.26 6.02
C GLU A 364 12.69 1.34 5.35
N LEU A 365 11.94 2.08 6.17
CA LEU A 365 11.09 3.17 5.71
C LEU A 365 11.94 4.44 5.53
N SER A 366 11.69 5.16 4.44
CA SER A 366 12.25 6.49 4.27
C SER A 366 11.73 7.44 5.36
N PRO A 367 12.54 8.40 5.82
CA PRO A 367 12.10 9.38 6.81
C PRO A 367 10.85 10.14 6.31
N PRO A 368 9.93 10.53 7.20
CA PRO A 368 8.71 11.22 6.81
C PRO A 368 9.06 12.51 6.09
N GLN A 369 8.53 12.69 4.90
CA GLN A 369 8.63 13.96 4.19
C GLN A 369 7.98 15.06 5.02
N ARG A 370 8.59 16.25 4.96
CA ARG A 370 8.06 17.43 5.64
C ARG A 370 6.66 17.71 5.08
N ARG A 371 5.66 17.81 5.98
CA ARG A 371 4.36 18.38 5.61
C ARG A 371 4.59 19.83 5.17
N VAL A 372 4.48 20.07 3.87
CA VAL A 372 4.41 21.43 3.33
C VAL A 372 3.03 21.95 3.72
N ARG A 373 2.97 22.83 4.73
CA ARG A 373 1.75 23.58 4.99
C ARG A 373 1.62 24.59 3.86
N ASN A 374 0.71 24.33 2.93
CA ASN A 374 0.27 25.38 2.04
C ASN A 374 -0.30 26.50 2.93
N PRO A 375 0.11 27.76 2.74
CA PRO A 375 -0.51 28.86 3.46
C PRO A 375 -2.02 28.84 3.20
N PRO A 376 -2.86 29.19 4.19
CA PRO A 376 -4.30 29.27 3.97
C PRO A 376 -4.56 30.15 2.75
N GLN A 377 -5.35 29.64 1.80
CA GLN A 377 -5.82 30.43 0.68
C GLN A 377 -6.75 31.50 1.24
N ILE A 378 -6.19 32.66 1.55
CA ILE A 378 -6.97 33.88 1.76
C ILE A 378 -7.53 34.21 0.38
N GLN A 379 -8.85 34.20 0.23
CA GLN A 379 -9.54 34.64 -0.99
C GLN A 379 -8.96 35.99 -1.44
N GLY A 380 -8.39 36.03 -2.64
CA GLY A 380 -7.91 37.26 -3.28
C GLY A 380 -6.39 37.38 -3.52
N VAL A 381 -5.54 36.47 -3.01
CA VAL A 381 -4.09 36.53 -3.29
C VAL A 381 -3.60 35.26 -3.98
N SER A 382 -3.41 35.35 -5.31
CA SER A 382 -2.79 34.31 -6.12
C SER A 382 -1.28 34.31 -5.91
N TYR A 383 -0.76 33.30 -5.20
CA TYR A 383 0.68 33.03 -5.19
C TYR A 383 1.05 32.30 -6.49
N LYS A 384 1.78 32.97 -7.38
CA LYS A 384 2.40 32.35 -8.55
C LYS A 384 3.33 31.22 -8.09
N LYS A 385 2.91 29.98 -8.33
CA LYS A 385 3.70 28.76 -8.15
C LYS A 385 4.84 28.78 -9.19
N SER A 386 6.07 29.04 -8.75
CA SER A 386 7.25 28.83 -9.59
C SER A 386 7.49 27.33 -9.73
N THR A 387 7.25 26.82 -10.94
CA THR A 387 7.56 25.46 -11.37
C THR A 387 9.07 25.33 -11.57
N GLY A 388 9.78 24.85 -10.56
CA GLY A 388 11.11 24.27 -10.72
C GLY A 388 10.96 22.77 -10.99
N THR A 389 10.90 22.41 -12.27
CA THR A 389 10.80 21.02 -12.74
C THR A 389 12.13 20.31 -12.51
N SER A 390 12.12 19.24 -11.72
CA SER A 390 13.20 18.25 -11.69
C SER A 390 12.58 16.89 -11.96
N ASP A 391 12.22 16.66 -13.23
CA ASP A 391 11.84 15.35 -13.74
C ASP A 391 12.95 14.87 -14.67
N SER A 392 13.69 13.85 -14.22
CA SER A 392 14.55 13.04 -15.07
C SER A 392 13.90 11.67 -15.20
N ASN A 393 13.25 11.42 -16.34
CA ASN A 393 13.07 10.09 -16.92
C ASN A 393 12.82 10.19 -18.44
N ILE A 394 13.91 9.99 -19.18
CA ILE A 394 14.09 9.14 -20.37
C ILE A 394 12.81 8.75 -21.14
N LEU A 395 12.71 9.17 -22.41
CA LEU A 395 12.79 8.27 -23.58
C LEU A 395 12.62 9.01 -24.94
N VAL A 396 13.36 8.48 -25.91
CA VAL A 396 13.22 8.50 -27.39
C VAL A 396 14.05 9.50 -28.20
N ASP A 397 14.71 8.87 -29.16
CA ASP A 397 15.76 9.24 -30.09
C ASP A 397 15.17 9.53 -31.49
N SER A 398 15.99 10.15 -32.35
CA SER A 398 15.94 10.17 -33.82
C SER A 398 14.92 11.09 -34.54
N GLN A 399 15.40 12.15 -35.22
CA GLN A 399 15.70 12.15 -36.68
C GLN A 399 16.11 13.55 -37.22
N ALA A 400 17.25 13.59 -37.94
CA ALA A 400 17.73 14.38 -39.11
C ALA A 400 16.78 15.44 -39.77
N LYS A 401 17.16 16.52 -40.48
CA LYS A 401 18.39 17.04 -41.16
C LYS A 401 18.08 18.52 -41.66
N PRO A 402 18.82 19.22 -42.58
CA PRO A 402 19.55 20.48 -42.31
C PRO A 402 19.20 21.68 -43.27
N ALA A 403 20.11 22.68 -43.35
CA ALA A 403 20.28 23.77 -44.34
C ALA A 403 19.42 25.05 -44.13
N ASP A 404 19.84 26.30 -44.40
CA ASP A 404 21.08 26.90 -44.93
C ASP A 404 21.03 28.45 -44.73
N HIS A 405 22.16 29.12 -45.02
CA HIS A 405 22.37 30.54 -45.44
C HIS A 405 23.04 31.56 -44.47
N SER A 406 24.38 31.64 -44.59
CA SER A 406 25.22 32.76 -45.11
C SER A 406 24.72 34.23 -44.94
N THR A 407 25.50 35.29 -44.63
CA THR A 407 26.86 35.67 -45.11
C THR A 407 27.38 36.97 -44.40
N THR A 408 28.71 37.07 -44.16
CA THR A 408 29.65 38.26 -44.21
C THR A 408 29.39 39.56 -43.40
N SER A 409 30.18 39.98 -42.38
CA SER A 409 31.60 40.48 -42.25
C SER A 409 31.81 41.98 -42.64
N PRO A 410 32.88 42.74 -42.25
CA PRO A 410 34.07 42.44 -41.41
C PRO A 410 34.65 43.60 -40.50
N SER A 411 35.74 43.26 -39.79
CA SER A 411 36.87 44.10 -39.31
C SER A 411 36.66 44.96 -38.04
N GLN A 412 37.57 45.04 -37.07
CA GLN A 412 39.03 45.10 -37.17
C GLN A 412 39.76 44.35 -36.03
N SER A 413 40.90 43.78 -36.42
CA SER A 413 41.96 43.21 -35.60
C SER A 413 42.87 44.28 -34.99
N SER A 414 43.31 44.08 -33.76
CA SER A 414 44.69 44.38 -33.38
C SER A 414 45.22 43.26 -32.48
N THR A 415 46.12 42.47 -33.07
CA THR A 415 46.89 41.41 -32.44
C THR A 415 48.14 42.02 -31.83
N MET A 416 48.50 41.63 -30.60
CA MET A 416 49.89 41.42 -30.15
C MET A 416 49.88 40.62 -28.83
N PRO A 417 50.97 39.93 -28.47
CA PRO A 417 50.97 38.47 -28.48
C PRO A 417 50.94 37.81 -27.09
N SER A 418 50.64 36.53 -27.12
CA SER A 418 50.71 35.56 -26.02
C SER A 418 52.07 35.50 -25.33
N PHE A 419 52.15 35.93 -24.07
CA PHE A 419 53.26 35.60 -23.16
C PHE A 419 52.83 35.37 -21.69
N LEU A 420 51.57 35.00 -21.43
CA LEU A 420 51.11 34.61 -20.08
C LEU A 420 50.22 33.35 -20.06
N SER A 421 50.38 32.43 -21.03
CA SER A 421 49.73 31.11 -21.01
C SER A 421 50.51 30.11 -20.13
N GLY A 422 50.74 30.48 -18.87
CA GLY A 422 51.53 29.67 -17.94
C GLY A 422 51.28 29.93 -16.45
N LEU A 423 50.17 30.60 -16.08
CA LEU A 423 49.78 30.75 -14.68
C LEU A 423 48.69 29.72 -14.32
N PRO A 424 48.86 28.95 -13.21
CA PRO A 424 47.87 27.97 -12.78
C PRO A 424 46.56 28.66 -12.41
N SER A 425 45.45 28.00 -12.72
CA SER A 425 44.05 28.42 -12.51
C SER A 425 43.64 28.69 -11.04
N TRP A 426 44.59 28.80 -10.12
CA TRP A 426 44.39 29.27 -8.74
C TRP A 426 44.01 30.76 -8.72
N LEU A 427 44.64 31.59 -9.55
CA LEU A 427 44.59 33.05 -9.41
C LEU A 427 43.27 33.70 -9.89
N TYR A 428 42.32 32.94 -10.41
CA TYR A 428 40.97 33.43 -10.64
C TYR A 428 40.10 33.08 -9.42
N PRO A 429 39.53 34.08 -8.72
CA PRO A 429 38.59 33.81 -7.64
C PRO A 429 37.37 33.11 -8.23
N ARG A 430 37.35 31.79 -8.12
CA ARG A 430 36.18 30.97 -8.42
C ARG A 430 35.10 31.43 -7.46
N THR A 431 34.08 32.13 -7.95
CA THR A 431 32.91 32.50 -7.16
C THR A 431 32.39 31.22 -6.50
N ALA A 432 32.56 31.14 -5.18
CA ALA A 432 32.17 29.97 -4.43
C ALA A 432 30.66 29.74 -4.68
N PRO A 433 30.24 28.51 -5.00
CA PRO A 433 28.81 28.21 -5.00
C PRO A 433 28.26 28.61 -3.62
N PRO A 434 27.04 29.18 -3.55
CA PRO A 434 26.45 29.57 -2.28
C PRO A 434 26.49 28.38 -1.32
N PRO A 435 26.80 28.58 -0.02
CA PRO A 435 26.86 27.49 0.92
C PRO A 435 25.55 26.69 0.83
N PRO A 436 25.59 25.35 0.76
CA PRO A 436 24.37 24.55 0.75
C PRO A 436 23.54 24.99 1.95
N LYS A 437 22.29 25.40 1.69
CA LYS A 437 21.34 25.75 2.76
C LYS A 437 21.40 24.60 3.77
N PRO A 438 21.59 24.86 5.08
CA PRO A 438 21.67 23.79 6.05
C PRO A 438 20.40 22.96 5.95
N GLU A 439 20.54 21.68 5.60
CA GLU A 439 19.43 20.74 5.62
C GLU A 439 18.87 20.75 7.04
N ARG A 440 17.68 21.33 7.20
CA ARG A 440 17.07 21.47 8.52
C ARG A 440 16.68 20.08 9.00
N LYS A 441 17.24 19.67 10.14
CA LYS A 441 17.00 18.38 10.80
C LYS A 441 15.47 18.11 10.86
N PRO A 442 15.00 16.92 10.43
CA PRO A 442 13.58 16.58 10.52
C PRO A 442 13.14 16.53 11.99
N ASN A 443 11.86 16.77 12.25
CA ASN A 443 11.31 16.67 13.60
C ASN A 443 11.49 15.24 14.13
N PRO A 444 12.26 15.02 15.21
CA PRO A 444 12.56 13.69 15.72
C PRO A 444 11.30 12.92 16.10
N PHE A 445 10.26 13.58 16.63
CA PHE A 445 9.02 12.92 17.02
C PHE A 445 8.29 12.29 15.83
N ALA A 446 8.32 12.94 14.66
CA ALA A 446 7.69 12.40 13.47
C ALA A 446 8.42 11.14 12.98
N VAL A 447 9.76 11.16 13.01
CA VAL A 447 10.57 10.01 12.59
C VAL A 447 10.45 8.85 13.57
N LEU A 448 10.48 9.13 14.87
CA LEU A 448 10.30 8.13 15.92
C LEU A 448 8.90 7.50 15.88
N ARG A 449 7.86 8.30 15.63
CA ARG A 449 6.48 7.78 15.48
C ARG A 449 6.33 6.89 14.25
N GLN A 450 7.01 7.20 13.15
CA GLN A 450 7.01 6.34 11.97
C GLN A 450 7.81 5.05 12.20
N GLY A 451 8.93 5.16 12.92
CA GLY A 451 9.90 4.09 13.08
C GLY A 451 10.73 3.87 11.82
N LYS A 452 11.88 3.23 12.01
CA LYS A 452 12.77 2.80 10.92
C LYS A 452 12.19 1.62 10.16
N LYS A 453 11.61 0.67 10.90
CA LYS A 453 10.93 -0.51 10.38
C LYS A 453 9.59 -0.64 11.08
N THR A 454 8.62 -1.27 10.41
CA THR A 454 7.29 -1.48 10.98
C THR A 454 6.84 -2.91 10.79
N ALA A 455 6.28 -3.50 11.84
CA ALA A 455 5.60 -4.78 11.83
C ALA A 455 4.10 -4.53 12.02
N ILE A 456 3.27 -5.15 11.18
CA ILE A 456 1.82 -5.05 11.25
C ILE A 456 1.27 -6.41 11.64
N ILE A 457 0.50 -6.43 12.74
CA ILE A 457 -0.08 -7.65 13.30
C ILE A 457 -1.59 -7.45 13.37
N ALA A 458 -2.33 -8.28 12.64
CA ALA A 458 -3.77 -8.37 12.73
C ALA A 458 -4.12 -9.46 13.76
N THR A 459 -4.81 -9.06 14.82
CA THR A 459 -5.32 -9.95 15.84
C THR A 459 -6.82 -10.13 15.64
N VAL A 460 -7.27 -11.38 15.61
CA VAL A 460 -8.69 -11.71 15.46
C VAL A 460 -9.22 -12.25 16.79
N ASP A 461 -10.31 -11.65 17.27
CA ASP A 461 -11.06 -12.11 18.45
C ASP A 461 -12.52 -12.35 18.06
N ALA A 462 -12.88 -13.62 17.85
CA ALA A 462 -14.23 -14.07 17.52
C ALA A 462 -14.96 -13.24 16.44
N GLY A 463 -14.26 -12.90 15.36
CA GLY A 463 -14.82 -12.12 14.25
C GLY A 463 -14.50 -10.63 14.29
N THR A 464 -13.99 -10.11 15.40
CA THR A 464 -13.48 -8.73 15.47
C THR A 464 -12.01 -8.70 15.06
N ILE A 465 -11.68 -7.82 14.12
CA ILE A 465 -10.33 -7.67 13.57
C ILE A 465 -9.72 -6.39 14.13
N ASN A 466 -8.67 -6.53 14.94
CA ASN A 466 -7.87 -5.40 15.42
C ASN A 466 -6.50 -5.43 14.73
N ILE A 467 -6.04 -4.29 14.23
CA ILE A 467 -4.74 -4.19 13.54
C ILE A 467 -3.81 -3.32 14.36
N PHE A 468 -2.71 -3.92 14.84
CA PHE A 468 -1.68 -3.25 15.61
C PHE A 468 -0.46 -2.98 14.74
N ARG A 469 0.11 -1.78 14.89
CA ARG A 469 1.37 -1.39 14.24
C ARG A 469 2.45 -1.26 15.30
N PHE A 470 3.49 -2.07 15.17
CA PHE A 470 4.70 -1.97 15.97
C PHE A 470 5.79 -1.30 15.14
N ALA A 471 6.43 -0.28 15.70
CA ALA A 471 7.44 0.52 15.01
C ALA A 471 8.78 0.38 15.74
N GLN A 472 9.85 0.05 15.01
CA GLN A 472 11.20 0.01 15.54
C GLN A 472 11.77 1.43 15.59
N GLY A 473 11.95 1.97 16.79
CA GLY A 473 12.58 3.27 17.00
C GLY A 473 14.08 3.23 16.69
N ALA A 474 14.60 4.21 15.95
CA ALA A 474 16.03 4.33 15.62
C ALA A 474 16.67 5.54 16.31
N PHE A 475 16.66 5.54 17.65
CA PHE A 475 17.24 6.63 18.44
C PHE A 475 18.73 6.88 18.16
N GLU A 476 19.48 5.86 17.73
CA GLU A 476 20.92 5.96 17.47
C GLU A 476 21.28 6.59 16.11
N ALA A 477 20.39 6.51 15.11
CA ALA A 477 20.77 6.69 13.71
C ALA A 477 20.44 8.07 13.13
N GLY A 478 19.62 8.88 13.80
CA GLY A 478 19.21 10.17 13.23
C GLY A 478 19.90 11.38 13.84
N PRO A 479 19.80 12.53 13.16
CA PRO A 479 20.54 13.75 13.48
C PRO A 479 19.91 14.50 14.67
N TRP A 480 19.29 13.82 15.63
CA TRP A 480 18.56 14.44 16.73
C TRP A 480 19.48 15.00 17.82
N PHE A 481 20.70 14.44 17.94
CA PHE A 481 21.75 14.95 18.81
C PHE A 481 22.71 15.89 18.06
#